data_AF-A0A314YM06-F1
#
_entry.id   AF-A0A314YM06-F1
#
_cell.length_a   1.000
_cell.length_b   1.000
_cell.length_c   1.000
_cell.angle_alpha   90.00
_cell.angle_beta   90.00
_cell.angle_gamma   90.00
#
_symmetry.space_group_name_H-M   'P 1'
#
loop_
_entity.id
_entity.type
_entity.pdbx_description
1 polymer ?
#
loop_
_entity_poly.entity_id
_entity_poly.type
_entity_poly.pdbx_seq_one_letter_code
_entity_poly.pdbx_strand_id
1 'polypeptide(L)'
;MGISRLGSLLGGRKFSYCLAPFHTDPSIESNITFGKGSEVLGEDVVSTPLVLQDNLPFYHVTVKGISVRGKFLPFDSSGESFKRQHVPGLRHTNNIYSTNLYDPLVAELKKQIPTKPVEDDPNLGTQLCYKAKPISEDQY
;
A
#
# COMPACT_ATOMS: atom_id res chain seq x y z
N MET A 1 20.61 -4.16 -9.79
CA MET A 1 20.97 -5.61 -9.70
C MET A 1 19.73 -6.34 -9.20
N GLY A 2 19.17 -7.30 -9.96
CA GLY A 2 17.91 -7.96 -9.59
C GLY A 2 18.12 -9.12 -8.62
N ILE A 3 17.20 -9.31 -7.67
CA ILE A 3 17.24 -10.40 -6.67
C ILE A 3 17.29 -11.79 -7.31
N SER A 4 16.74 -11.92 -8.52
CA SER A 4 16.81 -13.14 -9.33
C SER A 4 18.25 -13.59 -9.64
N ARG A 5 19.22 -12.67 -9.70
CA ARG A 5 20.64 -13.00 -9.95
C ARG A 5 21.43 -13.35 -8.69
N LEU A 6 20.94 -12.96 -7.51
CA LEU A 6 21.60 -13.20 -6.22
C LEU A 6 21.05 -14.42 -5.48
N GLY A 7 19.89 -14.94 -5.89
CA GLY A 7 19.20 -15.99 -5.15
C GLY A 7 19.94 -17.33 -5.05
N SER A 8 20.77 -17.68 -6.05
CA SER A 8 21.63 -18.87 -5.96
C SER A 8 22.81 -18.67 -5.01
N LEU A 9 23.32 -17.45 -4.88
CA LEU A 9 24.45 -17.10 -4.00
C LEU A 9 24.03 -16.98 -2.54
N LEU A 10 22.77 -16.58 -2.29
CA LEU A 10 22.27 -16.29 -0.94
C LEU A 10 21.33 -17.36 -0.38
N GLY A 11 21.24 -18.52 -1.03
CA GLY A 11 20.45 -19.65 -0.52
C GLY A 11 18.93 -19.47 -0.63
N GLY A 12 18.45 -18.66 -1.58
CA GLY A 12 17.02 -18.53 -1.86
C GLY A 12 16.66 -17.30 -2.71
N ARG A 13 15.61 -17.42 -3.54
CA ARG A 13 15.03 -16.30 -4.31
C ARG A 13 13.96 -15.58 -3.49
N LYS A 14 14.35 -15.04 -2.34
CA LYS A 14 13.48 -14.34 -1.40
C LYS A 14 14.20 -13.16 -0.78
N PHE A 15 13.42 -12.19 -0.31
CA PHE A 15 13.89 -11.02 0.40
C PHE A 15 12.76 -10.52 1.29
N SER A 16 13.12 -9.76 2.33
CA SER A 16 12.17 -9.04 3.18
C SER A 16 12.71 -7.65 3.47
N TYR A 17 11.82 -6.70 3.72
CA TYR A 17 12.18 -5.33 4.02
C TYR A 17 11.19 -4.70 4.99
N CYS A 18 11.66 -3.76 5.79
CA CYS A 18 10.85 -2.94 6.68
C CYS A 18 11.18 -1.48 6.40
N LEU A 19 10.28 -0.75 5.73
CA LEU A 19 10.52 0.65 5.35
C LEU A 19 10.39 1.59 6.55
N ALA A 20 11.29 2.56 6.65
CA ALA A 20 11.09 3.70 7.55
C ALA A 20 9.97 4.62 7.00
N PRO A 21 9.16 5.25 7.88
CA PRO A 21 8.15 6.22 7.47
C PRO A 21 8.73 7.38 6.64
N PHE A 22 7.88 8.02 5.85
CA PHE A 22 8.24 9.28 5.19
C PHE A 22 8.61 10.34 6.21
N HIS A 23 9.62 11.16 5.90
CA HIS A 23 10.18 12.19 6.78
C HIS A 23 10.87 11.68 8.05
N THR A 24 11.20 10.38 8.11
CA THR A 24 12.12 9.86 9.13
C THR A 24 13.49 10.54 9.00
N ASP A 25 14.13 10.83 10.13
CA ASP A 25 15.50 11.35 10.16
C ASP A 25 16.44 10.46 9.32
N PRO A 26 17.25 11.01 8.40
CA PRO A 26 18.16 10.23 7.56
C PRO A 26 19.17 9.36 8.31
N SER A 27 19.42 9.64 9.59
CA SER A 27 20.27 8.82 10.46
C SER A 27 19.62 7.52 10.94
N ILE A 28 18.29 7.38 10.81
CA ILE A 28 17.56 6.16 11.17
C ILE A 28 17.52 5.22 9.96
N GLU A 29 18.16 4.07 10.10
CA GLU A 29 18.26 3.08 9.04
C GLU A 29 17.04 2.17 8.97
N SER A 30 16.74 1.71 7.76
CA SER A 30 15.75 0.67 7.49
C SER A 30 16.44 -0.57 6.93
N ASN A 31 15.87 -1.75 7.18
CA ASN A 31 16.53 -3.02 6.86
C ASN A 31 15.91 -3.71 5.67
N ILE A 32 16.77 -4.27 4.82
CA ILE A 32 16.43 -5.22 3.77
C ILE A 32 17.34 -6.44 3.88
N THR A 33 16.75 -7.63 3.86
CA THR A 33 17.48 -8.90 3.95
C THR A 33 17.21 -9.76 2.72
N PHE A 34 18.21 -10.55 2.30
CA PHE A 34 18.17 -11.32 1.07
C PHE A 34 18.54 -12.78 1.33
N GLY A 35 17.82 -13.69 0.66
CA GLY A 35 18.14 -15.10 0.66
C GLY A 35 17.71 -15.83 1.93
N LYS A 36 18.47 -16.83 2.35
CA LYS A 36 18.14 -17.68 3.50
C LYS A 36 18.07 -16.84 4.79
N GLY A 37 17.00 -17.01 5.57
CA GLY A 37 16.78 -16.24 6.79
C GLY A 37 16.00 -14.94 6.56
N SER A 38 15.65 -14.61 5.31
CA SER A 38 14.78 -13.46 5.03
C SER A 38 13.29 -13.74 5.26
N GLU A 39 12.93 -14.95 5.71
CA GLU A 39 11.55 -15.30 6.03
C GLU A 39 11.01 -14.45 7.18
N VAL A 40 9.85 -13.85 6.97
CA VAL A 40 9.09 -13.23 8.06
C VAL A 40 8.28 -14.35 8.71
N LEU A 41 8.58 -14.67 9.97
CA LEU A 41 7.95 -15.75 10.73
C LEU A 41 7.34 -15.17 12.01
N GLY A 42 6.18 -15.69 12.42
CA GLY A 42 5.46 -15.24 13.61
C GLY A 42 3.99 -15.65 13.56
N GLU A 43 3.32 -15.61 14.71
CA GLU A 43 1.91 -15.98 14.86
C GLU A 43 0.98 -15.12 13.98
N ASP A 44 1.32 -13.83 13.82
CA ASP A 44 0.53 -12.86 13.06
C ASP A 44 0.93 -12.70 11.58
N VAL A 45 1.82 -13.56 11.08
CA VAL A 45 2.28 -13.45 9.69
C VAL A 45 1.23 -14.03 8.75
N VAL A 46 0.71 -13.16 7.87
CA VAL A 46 -0.21 -13.54 6.79
C VAL A 46 0.50 -13.53 5.44
N SER A 47 0.08 -14.43 4.55
CA SER A 47 0.64 -14.55 3.20
C SER A 47 -0.46 -14.48 2.15
N THR A 48 -0.13 -13.89 1.00
CA THR A 48 -0.96 -13.90 -0.20
C THR A 48 -0.12 -14.38 -1.38
N PRO A 49 -0.68 -15.17 -2.31
CA PRO A 49 0.01 -15.54 -3.54
C PRO A 49 0.46 -14.31 -4.33
N LEU A 50 1.72 -14.33 -4.79
CA LEU A 50 2.24 -13.37 -5.76
C LEU A 50 1.81 -13.78 -7.17
N VAL A 51 1.29 -12.83 -7.93
CA VAL A 51 0.94 -12.99 -9.34
C VAL A 51 2.11 -12.49 -10.16
N LEU A 52 2.76 -13.41 -10.89
CA LEU A 52 3.80 -13.07 -11.83
C LEU A 52 3.15 -12.69 -13.16
N GLN A 53 3.59 -11.59 -13.76
CA GLN A 53 3.19 -11.20 -15.10
C GLN A 53 4.42 -11.27 -16.01
N ASP A 54 4.30 -12.01 -17.11
CA ASP A 54 5.37 -12.14 -18.08
C ASP A 54 5.82 -10.75 -18.55
N ASN A 55 7.14 -10.55 -18.59
CA ASN A 55 7.81 -9.32 -19.04
C ASN A 55 7.67 -8.05 -18.17
N LEU A 56 7.17 -8.14 -16.93
CA LEU A 56 7.17 -7.00 -16.00
C LEU A 56 8.03 -7.25 -14.75
N PRO A 57 8.90 -6.30 -14.35
CA PRO A 57 9.77 -6.45 -13.18
C PRO A 57 9.04 -6.08 -11.86
N PHE A 58 7.75 -6.37 -11.75
CA PHE A 58 6.90 -5.96 -10.61
C PHE A 58 6.27 -7.16 -9.91
N TYR A 59 6.09 -7.03 -8.59
CA TYR A 59 5.36 -7.99 -7.78
C TYR A 59 3.89 -7.56 -7.70
N HIS A 60 2.98 -8.43 -8.12
CA HIS A 60 1.55 -8.16 -8.06
C HIS A 60 0.85 -9.08 -7.05
N VAL A 61 -0.20 -8.56 -6.43
CA VAL A 61 -1.11 -9.32 -5.58
C VAL A 61 -2.55 -9.12 -6.02
N THR A 62 -3.41 -10.09 -5.74
CA THR A 62 -4.84 -9.98 -5.99
C THR A 62 -5.56 -9.42 -4.77
N VAL A 63 -6.25 -8.30 -4.96
CA VAL A 63 -7.06 -7.66 -3.92
C VAL A 63 -8.53 -7.71 -4.34
N LYS A 64 -9.42 -8.07 -3.39
CA LYS A 64 -10.85 -8.29 -3.65
C LYS A 64 -11.71 -7.06 -3.39
N GLY A 65 -11.29 -6.18 -2.49
CA GLY A 65 -12.01 -4.97 -2.14
C GLY A 65 -11.33 -4.23 -1.01
N ILE A 66 -11.97 -3.16 -0.53
CA ILE A 66 -11.55 -2.36 0.62
C ILE A 66 -12.68 -2.41 1.66
N SER A 67 -12.33 -2.58 2.93
CA SER A 67 -13.30 -2.51 4.03
C SER A 67 -13.12 -1.22 4.82
N VAL A 68 -14.20 -0.45 5.01
CA VAL A 68 -14.22 0.74 5.87
C VAL A 68 -15.18 0.49 7.02
N ARG A 69 -14.67 0.44 8.27
CA ARG A 69 -15.46 0.16 9.49
C ARG A 69 -16.44 -1.02 9.34
N GLY A 70 -15.98 -2.10 8.70
CA GLY A 70 -16.77 -3.32 8.50
C GLY A 70 -17.66 -3.33 7.25
N LYS A 71 -17.82 -2.20 6.54
CA LYS A 71 -18.47 -2.18 5.23
C LYS A 71 -17.48 -2.54 4.13
N PHE A 72 -17.72 -3.65 3.44
CA PHE A 72 -16.90 -4.11 2.32
C PHE A 72 -17.32 -3.43 1.01
N LEU A 73 -16.35 -2.87 0.31
CA LEU A 73 -16.47 -2.26 -1.03
C LEU A 73 -15.70 -3.15 -2.02
N PRO A 74 -16.40 -3.99 -2.80
CA PRO A 74 -15.74 -4.90 -3.73
C PRO A 74 -15.12 -4.14 -4.91
N PHE A 75 -14.02 -4.66 -5.45
CA PHE A 75 -13.56 -4.24 -6.78
C PHE A 75 -14.43 -4.93 -7.86
N ASP A 76 -15.03 -4.16 -8.76
CA ASP A 76 -15.76 -4.72 -9.90
C ASP A 76 -14.83 -5.59 -10.76
N SER A 77 -15.22 -6.85 -10.95
CA SER A 77 -14.41 -7.87 -11.63
C SER A 77 -14.30 -7.69 -13.16
N SER A 78 -14.89 -6.63 -13.73
CA SER A 78 -14.92 -6.36 -15.16
C SER A 78 -13.64 -5.70 -15.70
N GLY A 79 -12.77 -5.19 -14.83
CA GLY A 79 -11.44 -4.70 -15.19
C GLY A 79 -10.35 -5.71 -14.87
N GLU A 80 -9.75 -6.34 -15.90
CA GLU A 80 -8.55 -7.17 -15.77
C GLU A 80 -7.39 -6.45 -15.04
N SER A 81 -7.44 -5.12 -15.01
CA SER A 81 -6.48 -4.19 -14.42
C SER A 81 -6.39 -4.26 -12.88
N PHE A 82 -7.45 -4.68 -12.17
CA PHE A 82 -7.52 -4.60 -10.69
C PHE A 82 -7.19 -5.90 -9.96
N LYS A 83 -7.03 -7.02 -10.67
CA LYS A 83 -6.57 -8.28 -10.07
C LYS A 83 -5.11 -8.21 -9.57
N ARG A 84 -4.43 -7.07 -9.75
CA ARG A 84 -2.98 -6.92 -9.67
C ARG A 84 -2.61 -5.56 -9.06
N GLN A 85 -2.62 -5.45 -7.73
CA GLN A 85 -2.04 -4.28 -7.06
C GLN A 85 -0.52 -4.42 -6.97
N HIS A 86 0.19 -3.32 -7.22
CA HIS A 86 1.64 -3.20 -7.07
C HIS A 86 1.99 -3.22 -5.58
N VAL A 87 2.96 -4.05 -5.19
CA VAL A 87 3.52 -4.02 -3.83
C VAL A 87 4.29 -2.69 -3.65
N PRO A 88 3.92 -1.84 -2.68
CA PRO A 88 4.63 -0.58 -2.45
C PRO A 88 6.10 -0.81 -2.06
N GLY A 89 7.02 -0.18 -2.78
CA GLY A 89 8.46 -0.27 -2.51
C GLY A 89 9.38 0.17 -3.66
N LEU A 90 8.90 0.13 -4.91
CA LEU A 90 9.65 0.63 -6.07
C LEU A 90 8.70 1.43 -6.99
N ARG A 91 8.80 2.76 -6.89
CA ARG A 91 8.02 3.80 -7.59
C ARG A 91 6.54 3.87 -7.18
N HIS A 92 6.14 5.08 -6.82
CA HIS A 92 4.78 5.43 -6.41
C HIS A 92 3.88 5.33 -7.64
N THR A 93 3.03 4.30 -7.69
CA THR A 93 1.85 4.33 -8.54
C THR A 93 0.67 4.57 -7.62
N ASN A 94 0.31 5.85 -7.46
CA ASN A 94 -0.98 6.29 -6.93
C ASN A 94 -2.08 5.92 -7.94
N ASN A 95 -2.29 4.62 -8.16
CA ASN A 95 -3.13 4.14 -9.24
C ASN A 95 -4.17 3.16 -8.69
N ILE A 96 -4.98 3.59 -7.74
CA ILE A 96 -6.35 3.06 -7.67
C ILE A 96 -7.16 3.84 -8.72
N TYR A 97 -6.90 3.57 -10.00
CA TYR A 97 -7.61 4.17 -11.14
C TYR A 97 -8.84 3.34 -11.54
N SER A 98 -9.59 2.84 -10.56
CA SER A 98 -10.97 2.45 -10.86
C SER A 98 -11.81 3.63 -10.43
N THR A 99 -12.20 4.46 -11.39
CA THR A 99 -13.23 5.49 -11.19
C THR A 99 -14.46 4.90 -10.49
N ASN A 100 -14.74 3.60 -10.69
CA ASN A 100 -15.87 2.91 -10.08
C ASN A 100 -15.73 2.66 -8.56
N LEU A 101 -14.50 2.63 -8.00
CA LEU A 101 -14.32 2.41 -6.55
C LEU A 101 -14.02 3.71 -5.79
N TYR A 102 -13.42 4.70 -6.47
CA TYR A 102 -13.02 5.93 -5.80
C TYR A 102 -14.21 6.65 -5.15
N ASP A 103 -15.29 6.86 -5.89
CA ASP A 103 -16.45 7.58 -5.38
C ASP A 103 -17.17 6.83 -4.24
N PRO A 104 -17.45 5.51 -4.34
CA PRO A 104 -17.97 4.74 -3.21
C PRO A 104 -17.07 4.76 -1.97
N LEU A 105 -15.74 4.71 -2.16
CA LEU A 105 -14.79 4.75 -1.07
C LEU A 105 -14.81 6.11 -0.38
N VAL A 106 -14.74 7.21 -1.13
CA VAL A 106 -14.82 8.57 -0.59
C VAL A 106 -16.15 8.81 0.12
N ALA A 107 -17.27 8.36 -0.47
CA ALA A 107 -18.59 8.48 0.14
C ALA A 107 -18.68 7.72 1.48
N GLU A 108 -18.06 6.55 1.59
CA GLU A 108 -18.03 5.81 2.84
C GLU A 108 -17.11 6.47 3.88
N LEU A 109 -15.93 6.92 3.48
CA LEU A 109 -15.00 7.65 4.36
C LEU A 109 -15.66 8.92 4.94
N LYS A 110 -16.39 9.68 4.12
CA LYS A 110 -17.15 10.86 4.58
C LYS A 110 -18.22 10.53 5.62
N LYS A 111 -18.80 9.32 5.62
CA LYS A 111 -19.78 8.89 6.65
C LYS A 111 -19.12 8.51 7.97
N GLN A 112 -17.91 7.97 7.90
CA GLN A 112 -17.22 7.37 9.05
C GLN A 112 -16.33 8.36 9.80
N ILE A 113 -15.93 9.47 9.15
CA ILE A 113 -15.11 10.52 9.74
C ILE A 113 -16.03 11.65 10.24
N PRO A 114 -16.05 11.97 11.55
CA PRO A 114 -16.97 12.93 12.15
C PRO A 114 -16.63 14.41 11.90
N THR A 115 -15.80 14.68 10.87
CA THR A 115 -15.31 16.02 10.53
C THR A 115 -15.69 16.34 9.10
N LYS A 116 -15.96 17.62 8.81
CA LYS A 116 -16.21 18.06 7.44
C LYS A 116 -14.91 18.02 6.62
N PRO A 117 -14.94 17.46 5.40
CA PRO A 117 -13.81 17.54 4.49
C PRO A 117 -13.55 19.00 4.06
N VAL A 118 -12.33 19.27 3.59
CA VAL A 118 -11.96 20.57 3.01
C VAL A 118 -12.54 20.66 1.60
N GLU A 119 -13.37 21.66 1.34
CA GLU A 119 -14.03 21.87 0.04
C GLU A 119 -13.57 23.16 -0.66
N ASP A 120 -12.94 24.09 0.07
CA ASP A 120 -12.66 25.46 -0.40
C ASP A 120 -11.25 25.65 -1.02
N ASP A 121 -10.49 24.58 -1.27
CA ASP A 121 -9.15 24.66 -1.85
C ASP A 121 -9.15 24.18 -3.31
N PRO A 122 -8.96 25.10 -4.30
CA PRO A 122 -9.00 24.76 -5.71
C PRO A 122 -7.85 23.84 -6.16
N ASN A 123 -6.82 23.64 -5.34
CA ASN A 123 -5.68 22.76 -5.66
C ASN A 123 -5.90 21.30 -5.26
N LEU A 124 -6.96 20.99 -4.51
CA LEU A 124 -7.21 19.63 -4.01
C LEU A 124 -7.60 18.65 -5.12
N GLY A 125 -8.23 19.13 -6.19
CA GLY A 125 -8.74 18.26 -7.26
C GLY A 125 -9.72 17.23 -6.71
N THR A 126 -9.44 15.94 -6.90
CA THR A 126 -10.28 14.84 -6.39
C THR A 126 -9.97 14.44 -4.95
N GLN A 127 -8.90 14.96 -4.33
CA GLN A 127 -8.39 14.49 -3.06
C GLN A 127 -9.37 14.73 -1.90
N LEU A 128 -9.49 13.73 -1.01
CA LEU A 128 -10.26 13.84 0.23
C LEU A 128 -9.33 14.29 1.38
N CYS A 129 -9.43 15.55 1.78
CA CYS A 129 -8.63 16.12 2.87
C CYS A 129 -9.51 16.56 4.05
N TYR A 130 -8.93 16.49 5.25
CA TYR A 130 -9.55 16.94 6.49
C TYR A 130 -8.60 17.87 7.23
N LYS A 131 -9.14 18.87 7.94
CA LYS A 131 -8.33 19.69 8.83
C LYS A 131 -7.84 18.80 9.99
N ALA A 132 -6.53 18.72 10.17
CA ALA A 132 -5.96 18.10 11.35
C ALA A 132 -6.44 18.87 12.59
N LYS A 133 -6.75 18.15 13.66
CA LYS A 133 -6.83 18.81 14.98
C LYS A 133 -5.43 19.34 15.29
N PRO A 134 -5.30 20.57 15.82
CA PRO A 134 -4.01 21.01 16.34
C PRO A 134 -3.56 19.94 17.35
N ILE A 135 -2.39 19.38 17.09
CA ILE A 135 -1.74 18.48 18.04
C ILE A 135 -1.40 19.39 19.22
N SER A 136 -2.07 19.24 20.36
CA SER A 136 -1.60 19.87 21.60
C SER A 136 -0.21 19.33 21.88
N GLU A 137 0.75 20.21 22.18
CA GLU A 137 2.17 19.92 22.42
C GLU A 137 2.41 18.92 23.58
N ASP A 138 1.36 18.43 24.25
CA ASP A 138 1.41 17.53 25.41
C ASP A 138 1.42 16.03 25.05
N GLN A 139 1.63 15.64 23.79
CA GLN A 139 1.71 14.23 23.37
C GLN A 139 3.04 13.82 22.72
N TYR A 140 4.12 14.55 23.03
CA TYR A 140 5.48 14.07 22.78
C TYR A 140 6.17 13.70 24.10
#